data_AF-A0A2V7TF26-F1
#
_entry.id   AF-A0A2V7TF26-F1
#
_cell.length_a   1.000
_cell.length_b   1.000
_cell.length_c   1.000
_cell.angle_alpha   90.00
_cell.angle_beta   90.00
_cell.angle_gamma   90.00
#
_symmetry.space_group_name_H-M   'P 1'
#
loop_
_entity.id
_entity.type
_entity.pdbx_description
1 polymer ?
#
loop_
_entity_poly.entity_id
_entity_poly.type
_entity_poly.pdbx_seq_one_letter_code
_entity_poly.pdbx_strand_id
1 'polypeptide(L)' 'MTALPAEITAEWICTRCGSTNRRLVPAGVTRAEDVCLRCHTPHEIEADKRPVRWLARAKRK' A
#
# COMPACT_ATOMS: atom_id res chain seq x y z
N MET A 1 -25.39 -14.22 -4.43
CA MET A 1 -24.78 -13.18 -3.57
C MET A 1 -23.28 -13.42 -3.60
N THR A 2 -22.51 -12.57 -4.26
CA THR A 2 -21.05 -12.71 -4.29
C THR A 2 -20.51 -12.18 -2.97
N ALA A 3 -19.88 -13.04 -2.16
CA ALA A 3 -19.22 -12.59 -0.93
C ALA A 3 -18.16 -11.56 -1.29
N LEU A 4 -18.14 -10.42 -0.58
CA LEU A 4 -17.02 -9.49 -0.69
C LEU A 4 -15.75 -10.23 -0.25
N PRO A 5 -14.63 -10.04 -0.96
CA PRO A 5 -13.38 -10.68 -0.56
C PRO A 5 -12.99 -10.20 0.84
N ALA A 6 -12.50 -11.11 1.68
CA ALA A 6 -12.07 -10.79 3.06
C ALA A 6 -10.82 -9.91 3.08
N GLU A 7 -10.05 -9.92 1.99
CA GLU A 7 -8.82 -9.16 1.81
C GLU A 7 -8.79 -8.48 0.44
N ILE A 8 -8.07 -7.37 0.36
CA ILE A 8 -7.79 -6.65 -0.87
C ILE A 8 -6.28 -6.45 -1.02
N THR A 9 -5.83 -6.26 -2.27
CA THR A 9 -4.44 -5.93 -2.54
C THR A 9 -4.24 -4.41 -2.51
N ALA A 10 -3.36 -3.94 -1.65
CA ALA A 10 -2.81 -2.60 -1.68
C ALA A 10 -1.53 -2.59 -2.54
N GLU A 11 -1.65 -2.15 -3.79
CA GLU A 11 -0.51 -1.90 -4.68
C GLU A 11 -0.05 -0.44 -4.51
N TRP A 12 1.25 -0.23 -4.25
CA TRP A 12 1.80 1.10 -3.97
C TRP A 12 3.22 1.26 -4.53
N ILE A 13 3.61 2.50 -4.83
CA ILE A 13 4.95 2.82 -5.36
C ILE A 13 5.82 3.36 -4.22
N CYS A 14 7.01 2.78 -4.05
CA CYS A 14 7.99 3.25 -3.09
C CYS A 14 8.48 4.66 -3.48
N THR A 15 8.29 5.63 -2.60
CA THR A 15 8.73 7.01 -2.85
C THR A 15 10.23 7.22 -2.76
N ARG A 16 10.96 6.23 -2.23
CA ARG A 16 12.42 6.30 -2.18
C ARG A 16 13.08 5.75 -3.44
N CYS A 17 12.65 4.58 -3.94
CA CYS A 17 13.35 3.86 -5.01
C CYS A 17 12.51 3.58 -6.26
N GLY A 18 11.24 4.01 -6.27
CA GLY A 18 10.32 3.88 -7.40
C GLY A 18 9.77 2.47 -7.65
N SER A 19 10.09 1.47 -6.82
CA SER A 19 9.58 0.12 -7.03
C SER A 19 8.09 0.01 -6.70
N THR A 20 7.36 -0.80 -7.47
CA THR A 20 6.00 -1.22 -7.11
C THR A 20 6.05 -2.32 -6.06
N ASN A 21 5.23 -2.22 -5.02
CA ASN A 21 5.07 -3.20 -3.95
C ASN A 21 3.59 -3.57 -3.83
N ARG A 22 3.30 -4.73 -3.23
CA ARG A 22 1.95 -5.24 -3.03
C ARG A 22 1.85 -5.85 -1.63
N ARG A 23 0.77 -5.51 -0.92
CA ARG A 23 0.42 -6.07 0.38
C ARG A 23 -1.04 -6.51 0.41
N LEU A 24 -1.32 -7.67 0.98
CA LEU A 24 -2.69 -8.07 1.31
C LEU A 24 -3.11 -7.36 2.61
N VAL A 25 -4.27 -6.73 2.58
CA VAL A 25 -4.87 -6.06 3.74
C VAL A 25 -6.32 -6.51 3.88
N PRO A 26 -6.89 -6.55 5.10
CA PRO A 26 -8.30 -6.85 5.28
C PRO A 26 -9.18 -5.87 4.49
N ALA A 27 -10.31 -6.36 3.97
CA ALA A 27 -11.25 -5.51 3.25
C ALA A 27 -11.82 -4.42 4.17
N GLY A 28 -11.96 -3.21 3.62
CA GLY A 28 -12.41 -2.03 4.38
C GLY A 28 -11.30 -1.27 5.10
N VAL A 29 -10.09 -1.83 5.20
CA VAL A 29 -8.92 -1.11 5.74
C VAL A 29 -8.44 -0.08 4.71
N THR A 30 -8.36 1.18 5.14
CA THR A 30 -7.88 2.29 4.32
C THR A 30 -6.44 2.68 4.62
N ARG A 31 -5.81 2.15 5.67
CA ARG A 31 -4.42 2.44 6.03
C ARG A 31 -3.69 1.20 6.53
N ALA A 32 -2.43 1.05 6.15
CA ALA A 32 -1.58 -0.03 6.62
C ALA A 32 -0.11 0.41 6.66
N GLU A 33 0.71 -0.37 7.37
CA GLU A 33 2.17 -0.25 7.31
C GLU A 33 2.74 -1.34 6.43
N ASP A 34 3.76 -1.01 5.63
CA ASP A 34 4.47 -1.96 4.79
C ASP A 34 5.94 -1.59 4.61
N VAL A 35 6.74 -2.55 4.14
CA VAL A 35 8.18 -2.34 3.89
C VAL A 35 8.45 -2.58 2.41
N CYS A 36 9.17 -1.65 1.77
CA CYS A 36 9.57 -1.83 0.37
C CYS A 36 10.48 -3.06 0.22
N LEU A 37 10.09 -4.01 -0.62
CA LEU A 37 10.84 -5.26 -0.84
C LEU A 37 12.18 -5.06 -1.57
N ARG A 38 12.41 -3.89 -2.16
CA ARG A 38 13.66 -3.57 -2.87
C ARG A 38 14.67 -2.83 -1.99
N CYS A 39 14.25 -1.79 -1.29
CA CYS A 39 15.15 -0.91 -0.51
C CYS A 39 14.90 -0.93 0.99
N HIS A 40 14.00 -1.81 1.45
CA HIS A 40 13.65 -2.04 2.85
C HIS A 40 13.24 -0.80 3.65
N THR A 41 12.78 0.25 2.96
CA THR A 41 12.32 1.46 3.61
C THR A 41 10.87 1.25 4.08
N PRO A 42 10.56 1.45 5.37
CA PRO A 42 9.21 1.34 5.90
C PRO A 42 8.33 2.50 5.40
N HIS A 43 7.04 2.22 5.18
CA HIS A 43 6.05 3.16 4.69
C HIS A 43 4.71 2.97 5.40
N GLU A 44 4.02 4.08 5.65
CA GLU A 44 2.58 4.10 5.87
C GLU A 44 1.91 4.28 4.50
N ILE A 45 0.96 3.40 4.19
CA ILE A 45 0.21 3.42 2.93
C ILE A 45 -1.25 3.76 3.26
N GLU A 46 -1.85 4.73 2.55
CA GLU A 46 -3.30 5.08 2.63
C GLU A 46 -4.07 4.97 1.29
N ALA A 47 -5.27 4.37 1.35
CA ALA A 47 -6.08 4.01 0.21
C ALA A 47 -6.51 5.22 -0.62
N ASP A 48 -6.12 5.20 -1.89
CA ASP A 48 -6.43 6.27 -2.84
C ASP A 48 -7.48 5.85 -3.88
N LYS A 49 -8.09 6.84 -4.53
CA LYS A 49 -9.07 6.65 -5.61
C LYS A 49 -8.41 5.91 -6.77
N ARG A 50 -9.11 4.90 -7.29
CA ARG A 50 -8.64 4.10 -8.44
C ARG A 50 -8.54 4.97 -9.71
N PRO A 51 -7.63 4.68 -10.67
CA PRO A 51 -6.75 3.53 -10.75
C PRO A 51 -5.63 3.69 -9.71
N VAL A 52 -5.57 2.72 -8.81
CA VAL A 52 -4.90 2.81 -7.52
C VAL A 52 -3.44 3.26 -7.69
N ARG A 53 -3.14 4.52 -7.43
CA ARG A 53 -1.77 5.06 -7.36
C ARG A 53 -1.62 5.82 -6.06
N TRP A 54 -1.24 5.11 -5.00
CA TRP A 54 -1.09 5.67 -3.65
C TRP A 54 0.04 6.69 -3.66
N LEU A 55 -0.24 7.91 -3.18
CA LEU A 55 0.76 8.93 -2.93
C LEU A 55 1.51 8.62 -1.64
N ALA A 56 2.78 8.24 -1.73
CA ALA A 56 3.59 8.07 -0.52
C ALA A 56 4.25 9.40 -0.09
N ARG A 57 4.50 9.50 1.22
CA ARG A 57 5.23 10.60 1.87
C ARG A 57 6.25 9.99 2.82
N ALA A 58 7.49 10.44 2.75
CA ALA A 58 8.54 9.99 3.66
C ALA A 58 8.31 10.57 5.07
N LYS A 59 8.27 9.72 6.10
CA LYS A 59 8.38 10.18 7.50
C LYS A 59 9.85 10.39 7.86
N ARG A 60 10.15 11.53 8.49
CA ARG A 60 11.50 11.83 9.03
C ARG A 60 11.75 10.99 10.29
N LYS A 61 13.04 10.70 10.51
CA LYS A 61 13.60 9.90 11.62
C LYS A 61 13.23 10.47 12.99
#